data_AF-X5MHC4-F1
#
_entry.id   AF-X5MHC4-F1
#
_cell.length_a   1.000
_cell.length_b   1.000
_cell.length_c   1.000
_cell.angle_alpha   90.00
_cell.angle_beta   90.00
_cell.angle_gamma   90.00
#
_symmetry.space_group_name_H-M   'P 1'
#
loop_
_entity.id
_entity.type
_entity.pdbx_description
1 polymer ?
#
loop_
_entity_poly.entity_id
_entity_poly.type
_entity_poly.pdbx_seq_one_letter_code
_entity_poly.pdbx_strand_id
1 'polypeptide(L)'
;MSLFTPPEEAAVYAEQHAVNKNEPLYFVVFPQADTALSELLVAGYQKFLENNFWGLTNSTQEAKDLMSRYGNTGLELYAHSRGSMTLGNMLYSFQQQGVHGIANENTNINLYGPAFNVLVASDLLGYVSDGKQTTVGFDGHRYDFVSRWIGGNSYTYKTIPSDSNAWKEWWRMFTDPNNVHTCLGHANDTCQKFYGSSHLKQKP
;
A
#
# COMPACT_ATOMS: atom_id res chain seq x y z
N MET A 1 2.11 -6.23 1.95
CA MET A 1 3.23 -6.40 0.99
C MET A 1 4.33 -5.37 1.30
N SER A 2 5.28 -5.66 2.19
CA SER A 2 6.33 -4.72 2.59
C SER A 2 7.72 -5.09 2.06
N LEU A 3 8.60 -4.09 1.99
CA LEU A 3 10.02 -4.21 1.59
C LEU A 3 10.80 -5.24 2.43
N PHE A 4 10.28 -5.66 3.59
CA PHE A 4 10.95 -6.56 4.54
C PHE A 4 9.99 -7.56 5.20
N THR A 5 8.84 -7.85 4.59
CA THR A 5 7.76 -8.59 5.23
C THR A 5 7.57 -9.94 4.55
N PRO A 6 7.88 -11.08 5.22
CA PRO A 6 7.68 -12.42 4.66
C PRO A 6 6.20 -12.66 4.28
N PRO A 7 5.92 -13.64 3.39
CA PRO A 7 4.57 -13.89 2.87
C PRO A 7 3.50 -14.11 3.95
N GLU A 8 3.88 -14.74 5.06
CA GLU A 8 3.02 -14.99 6.23
C GLU A 8 2.58 -13.67 6.90
N GLU A 9 3.52 -12.73 7.07
CA GLU A 9 3.19 -11.41 7.59
C GLU A 9 2.39 -10.60 6.57
N ALA A 10 2.65 -10.73 5.26
CA ALA A 10 1.84 -10.08 4.23
C ALA A 10 0.38 -10.57 4.25
N ALA A 11 0.16 -11.86 4.54
CA ALA A 11 -1.16 -12.42 4.77
C ALA A 11 -1.81 -11.89 6.05
N VAL A 12 -1.06 -11.78 7.16
CA VAL A 12 -1.54 -11.14 8.40
C VAL A 12 -1.96 -9.69 8.16
N TYR A 13 -1.19 -8.90 7.42
CA TYR A 13 -1.57 -7.53 7.10
C TYR A 13 -2.79 -7.45 6.19
N ALA A 14 -2.89 -8.33 5.20
CA ALA A 14 -4.06 -8.36 4.33
C ALA A 14 -5.32 -8.80 5.10
N GLU A 15 -5.21 -9.74 6.04
CA GLU A 15 -6.30 -10.13 6.95
C GLU A 15 -6.67 -9.00 7.93
N GLN A 16 -5.68 -8.27 8.44
CA GLN A 16 -5.86 -7.13 9.34
C GLN A 16 -6.62 -5.97 8.67
N HIS A 17 -6.44 -5.79 7.37
CA HIS A 17 -7.05 -4.68 6.63
C HIS A 17 -8.35 -5.08 5.92
N ALA A 18 -8.66 -6.37 5.78
CA ALA A 18 -9.91 -6.83 5.21
C ALA A 18 -11.12 -6.42 6.08
N VAL A 19 -12.01 -5.58 5.52
CA VAL A 19 -13.23 -5.12 6.21
C VAL A 19 -14.21 -6.27 6.44
N ASN A 20 -14.32 -7.22 5.49
CA ASN A 20 -15.17 -8.40 5.60
C ASN A 20 -14.37 -9.68 5.33
N LYS A 21 -14.04 -10.42 6.41
CA LYS A 21 -13.27 -11.67 6.34
C LYS A 21 -14.08 -12.86 5.78
N ASN A 22 -15.37 -12.68 5.50
CA ASN A 22 -16.25 -13.73 4.97
C ASN A 22 -16.44 -13.67 3.44
N GLU A 23 -15.88 -12.65 2.77
CA GLU A 23 -15.88 -12.53 1.31
C GLU A 23 -14.59 -13.10 0.70
N PRO A 24 -14.54 -13.40 -0.62
CA PRO A 24 -13.31 -13.87 -1.27
C PRO A 24 -12.18 -12.86 -1.14
N LEU A 25 -11.13 -13.22 -0.41
CA LEU A 25 -9.91 -12.41 -0.27
C LEU A 25 -8.85 -12.89 -1.26
N TYR A 26 -8.39 -11.98 -2.13
CA TYR A 26 -7.30 -12.23 -3.07
C TYR A 26 -6.01 -11.63 -2.50
N PHE A 27 -5.01 -12.48 -2.29
CA PHE A 27 -3.72 -12.07 -1.74
C PHE A 27 -2.67 -12.00 -2.84
N VAL A 28 -2.31 -10.79 -3.23
CA VAL A 28 -1.19 -10.56 -4.14
C VAL A 28 0.07 -10.31 -3.31
N VAL A 29 0.97 -11.30 -3.30
CA VAL A 29 2.21 -11.29 -2.51
C VAL A 29 3.40 -11.47 -3.44
N PHE A 30 4.43 -10.65 -3.29
CA PHE A 30 5.73 -11.01 -3.87
C PHE A 30 6.45 -11.92 -2.89
N PRO A 31 7.01 -13.05 -3.34
CA PRO A 31 7.94 -13.80 -2.52
C PRO A 31 9.12 -12.89 -2.16
N GLN A 32 9.61 -13.03 -0.91
CA GLN A 32 10.83 -12.35 -0.50
C GLN A 32 11.96 -12.82 -1.40
N ALA A 33 12.71 -11.89 -1.98
CA ALA A 33 13.85 -12.22 -2.81
C ALA A 33 14.96 -12.82 -1.94
N ASP A 34 15.71 -13.77 -2.51
CA ASP A 34 16.69 -14.58 -1.77
C ASP A 34 17.80 -13.78 -1.06
N THR A 35 17.96 -12.49 -1.39
CA THR A 35 18.94 -11.61 -0.77
C THR A 35 18.42 -10.17 -0.63
N ALA A 36 18.99 -9.41 0.33
CA ALA A 36 18.70 -7.98 0.50
C ALA A 36 19.03 -7.13 -0.75
N LEU A 37 20.02 -7.54 -1.55
CA LEU A 37 20.35 -6.88 -2.82
C LEU A 37 19.25 -7.11 -3.86
N SER A 38 18.75 -8.35 -3.96
CA SER A 38 17.64 -8.68 -4.85
C SER A 38 16.36 -7.94 -4.47
N GLU A 39 16.08 -7.79 -3.17
CA GLU A 39 14.96 -6.97 -2.68
C GLU A 39 15.08 -5.50 -3.11
N LEU A 40 16.28 -4.92 -2.99
CA LEU A 40 16.55 -3.55 -3.42
C LEU A 40 16.37 -3.39 -4.94
N LEU A 41 16.81 -4.37 -5.74
CA LEU A 41 16.65 -4.38 -7.19
C LEU A 41 15.18 -4.47 -7.60
N VAL A 42 14.40 -5.36 -6.97
CA VAL A 42 12.95 -5.47 -7.20
C VAL A 42 12.27 -4.15 -6.84
N ALA A 43 12.56 -3.60 -5.66
CA ALA A 43 12.01 -2.31 -5.23
C ALA A 43 12.38 -1.16 -6.16
N GLY A 44 13.63 -1.12 -6.63
CA GLY A 44 14.11 -0.15 -7.60
C GLY A 44 13.40 -0.27 -8.95
N TYR A 45 13.24 -1.49 -9.46
CA TYR A 45 12.49 -1.74 -10.69
C TYR A 45 11.04 -1.28 -10.55
N GLN A 46 10.33 -1.69 -9.50
CA GLN A 46 8.95 -1.28 -9.27
C GLN A 46 8.78 0.25 -9.13
N LYS A 47 9.76 0.93 -8.53
CA LYS A 47 9.71 2.38 -8.35
C LYS A 47 9.98 3.15 -9.64
N PHE A 48 10.98 2.73 -10.42
CA PHE A 48 11.57 3.56 -11.47
C PHE A 48 11.34 3.05 -12.88
N LEU A 49 11.12 1.75 -13.06
CA LEU A 49 11.12 1.11 -14.38
C LEU A 49 9.81 0.40 -14.71
N GLU A 50 9.08 -0.13 -13.72
CA GLU A 50 7.87 -0.90 -13.95
C GLU A 50 6.78 -0.07 -14.64
N ASN A 51 6.51 -0.40 -15.90
CA ASN A 51 5.49 0.20 -16.75
C ASN A 51 5.27 -0.67 -17.99
N ASN A 52 4.36 -0.27 -18.89
CA ASN A 52 4.04 -1.08 -20.07
C ASN A 52 5.20 -1.23 -21.07
N PHE A 53 6.22 -0.37 -21.03
CA PHE A 53 7.37 -0.43 -21.92
C PHE A 53 8.46 -1.39 -21.40
N TRP A 54 8.79 -1.32 -20.11
CA TRP A 54 9.84 -2.17 -19.51
C TRP A 54 9.30 -3.48 -18.91
N GLY A 55 7.98 -3.64 -18.84
CA GLY A 55 7.30 -4.80 -18.29
C GLY A 55 6.57 -4.50 -16.97
N LEU A 56 5.50 -5.24 -16.73
CA LEU A 56 4.78 -5.27 -15.46
C LEU A 56 5.13 -6.56 -14.72
N THR A 57 5.30 -6.48 -13.41
CA THR A 57 5.44 -7.68 -12.57
C THR A 57 4.15 -8.52 -12.59
N ASN A 58 4.25 -9.82 -12.29
CA ASN A 58 3.08 -10.71 -12.25
C ASN A 58 2.00 -10.20 -11.28
N SER A 59 2.42 -9.69 -10.12
CA SER A 59 1.51 -9.10 -9.13
C SER A 59 0.77 -7.88 -9.66
N THR A 60 1.44 -7.02 -10.44
CA THR A 60 0.79 -5.86 -11.07
C THR A 60 -0.17 -6.31 -12.17
N GLN A 61 0.17 -7.33 -12.94
CA GLN A 61 -0.73 -7.93 -13.93
C GLN A 61 -1.97 -8.55 -13.28
N GLU A 62 -1.81 -9.25 -12.16
CA GLU A 62 -2.92 -9.80 -11.38
C GLU A 62 -3.81 -8.70 -10.80
N ALA A 63 -3.24 -7.65 -10.23
CA ALA A 63 -4.00 -6.49 -9.78
C ALA A 63 -4.81 -5.85 -10.93
N LYS A 64 -4.21 -5.73 -12.13
CA LYS A 64 -4.92 -5.26 -13.33
C LYS A 64 -6.07 -6.17 -13.72
N ASP A 65 -5.89 -7.49 -13.69
CA ASP A 65 -6.95 -8.45 -14.02
C ASP A 65 -8.12 -8.32 -13.02
N LEU A 66 -7.82 -8.23 -11.72
CA LEU A 66 -8.83 -8.01 -10.67
C LEU A 66 -9.62 -6.70 -10.89
N MET A 67 -8.94 -5.58 -11.13
CA MET A 67 -9.59 -4.30 -11.41
C MET A 67 -10.46 -4.37 -12.67
N SER A 68 -9.95 -5.00 -13.74
CA SER A 68 -10.69 -5.10 -15.01
C SER A 68 -11.97 -5.94 -14.86
N ARG A 69 -11.96 -6.96 -14.00
CA ARG A 69 -13.10 -7.84 -13.76
C ARG A 69 -14.11 -7.29 -12.76
N TYR A 70 -13.61 -6.70 -11.67
CA TYR A 70 -14.42 -6.41 -10.49
C TYR A 70 -14.47 -4.93 -10.10
N GLY A 71 -13.72 -4.04 -10.76
CA GLY A 71 -13.70 -2.62 -10.41
C GLY A 71 -15.12 -2.03 -10.42
N ASN A 72 -15.91 -2.31 -11.45
CA ASN A 72 -17.30 -1.88 -11.56
C ASN A 72 -18.32 -2.66 -10.70
N THR A 73 -17.88 -3.59 -9.85
CA THR A 73 -18.75 -4.37 -8.95
C THR A 73 -18.49 -4.08 -7.46
N GLY A 74 -17.68 -3.07 -7.15
CA GLY A 74 -17.35 -2.71 -5.76
C GLY A 74 -16.08 -3.38 -5.22
N LEU A 75 -15.04 -3.48 -6.04
CA LEU A 75 -13.75 -4.05 -5.63
C LEU A 75 -13.08 -3.25 -4.51
N GLU A 76 -12.63 -3.94 -3.46
CA GLU A 76 -11.79 -3.38 -2.42
C GLU A 76 -10.34 -3.87 -2.56
N LEU A 77 -9.39 -2.93 -2.57
CA LEU A 77 -7.97 -3.21 -2.67
C LEU A 77 -7.24 -2.59 -1.49
N TYR A 78 -6.45 -3.43 -0.82
CA TYR A 78 -5.66 -3.03 0.33
C TYR A 78 -4.19 -3.25 0.02
N ALA A 79 -3.37 -2.23 0.27
CA ALA A 79 -1.93 -2.35 0.07
C ALA A 79 -1.15 -1.69 1.18
N HIS A 80 -0.17 -2.42 1.68
CA HIS A 80 0.81 -1.95 2.65
C HIS A 80 2.13 -1.68 1.94
N SER A 81 2.90 -0.68 2.37
CA SER A 81 4.32 -0.50 2.00
C SER A 81 4.57 -0.58 0.49
N ARG A 82 5.44 -1.49 0.02
CA ARG A 82 5.73 -1.71 -1.40
C ARG A 82 4.53 -2.18 -2.22
N GLY A 83 3.57 -2.88 -1.62
CA GLY A 83 2.34 -3.29 -2.32
C GLY A 83 1.57 -2.12 -2.88
N SER A 84 1.72 -0.93 -2.29
CA SER A 84 1.12 0.28 -2.84
C SER A 84 1.68 0.63 -4.23
N MET A 85 2.93 0.24 -4.53
CA MET A 85 3.49 0.37 -5.88
C MET A 85 2.80 -0.56 -6.86
N THR A 86 2.42 -1.76 -6.46
CA THR A 86 1.67 -2.69 -7.32
C THR A 86 0.34 -2.08 -7.73
N LEU A 87 -0.41 -1.52 -6.78
CA LEU A 87 -1.68 -0.85 -7.10
C LEU A 87 -1.46 0.45 -7.87
N GLY A 88 -0.45 1.24 -7.52
CA GLY A 88 -0.10 2.47 -8.24
C GLY A 88 0.31 2.21 -9.70
N ASN A 89 1.17 1.21 -9.93
CA ASN A 89 1.64 0.80 -11.26
C ASN A 89 0.53 0.15 -12.07
N MET A 90 -0.41 -0.57 -11.43
CA MET A 90 -1.66 -1.04 -12.06
C MET A 90 -2.46 0.16 -12.62
N LEU A 91 -2.75 1.16 -11.78
CA LEU A 91 -3.50 2.34 -12.18
C LEU A 91 -2.78 3.13 -13.29
N TYR A 92 -1.46 3.33 -13.14
CA TYR A 92 -0.62 4.02 -14.12
C TYR A 92 -0.59 3.27 -15.46
N SER A 93 -0.54 1.93 -15.42
CA SER A 93 -0.59 1.10 -16.61
C SER A 93 -1.90 1.24 -17.39
N PHE A 94 -3.04 1.32 -16.71
CA PHE A 94 -4.32 1.62 -17.37
C PHE A 94 -4.32 2.99 -18.03
N GLN A 95 -3.81 4.02 -17.34
CA GLN A 95 -3.68 5.35 -17.92
C GLN A 95 -2.81 5.36 -19.17
N GLN A 96 -1.65 4.70 -19.14
CA GLN A 96 -0.78 4.58 -20.31
C GLN A 96 -1.44 3.85 -21.49
N GLN A 97 -2.36 2.93 -21.23
CA GLN A 97 -3.11 2.18 -22.24
C GLN A 97 -4.37 2.91 -22.72
N GLY A 98 -4.71 4.07 -22.12
CA GLY A 98 -5.96 4.76 -22.42
C GLY A 98 -7.20 4.02 -21.91
N VAL A 99 -7.06 3.17 -20.88
CA VAL A 99 -8.16 2.39 -20.31
C VAL A 99 -8.77 3.12 -19.12
N HIS A 100 -10.07 3.38 -19.20
CA HIS A 100 -10.85 4.07 -18.18
C HIS A 100 -12.30 3.54 -18.16
N GLY A 101 -13.13 4.00 -17.22
CA GLY A 101 -14.48 3.48 -16.99
C GLY A 101 -14.55 2.07 -16.39
N ILE A 102 -13.45 1.60 -15.78
CA ILE A 102 -13.31 0.24 -15.22
C ILE A 102 -13.48 0.21 -13.70
N ALA A 103 -13.71 1.36 -13.07
CA ALA A 103 -13.99 1.50 -11.64
C ALA A 103 -15.24 2.38 -11.43
N ASN A 104 -15.89 2.21 -10.29
CA ASN A 104 -17.07 2.97 -9.90
C ASN A 104 -16.93 3.55 -8.49
N GLU A 105 -17.97 4.23 -8.00
CA GLU A 105 -18.02 4.83 -6.67
C GLU A 105 -17.83 3.84 -5.51
N ASN A 106 -18.00 2.54 -5.76
CA ASN A 106 -17.81 1.47 -4.78
C ASN A 106 -16.43 0.80 -4.87
N THR A 107 -15.60 1.16 -5.85
CA THR A 107 -14.20 0.72 -5.88
C THR A 107 -13.43 1.46 -4.79
N ASN A 108 -12.79 0.74 -3.88
CA ASN A 108 -12.04 1.34 -2.78
C ASN A 108 -10.58 0.90 -2.82
N ILE A 109 -9.65 1.85 -2.70
CA ILE A 109 -8.22 1.58 -2.55
C ILE A 109 -7.76 2.16 -1.21
N ASN A 110 -7.17 1.33 -0.36
CA ASN A 110 -6.67 1.70 0.96
C ASN A 110 -5.18 1.38 1.09
N LEU A 111 -4.39 2.40 1.42
CA LEU A 111 -2.93 2.38 1.43
C LEU A 111 -2.36 2.62 2.83
N TYR A 112 -1.54 1.68 3.32
CA TYR A 112 -0.95 1.68 4.65
C TYR A 112 0.58 1.78 4.57
N GLY A 113 1.18 2.82 5.14
CA GLY A 113 2.62 3.07 5.03
C GLY A 113 3.14 3.07 3.59
N PRO A 114 2.40 3.59 2.58
CA PRO A 114 2.65 3.30 1.18
C PRO A 114 3.94 3.90 0.65
N ALA A 115 4.69 3.09 -0.09
CA ALA A 115 5.81 3.53 -0.90
C ALA A 115 5.37 4.28 -2.19
N PHE A 116 4.12 4.14 -2.63
CA PHE A 116 3.54 4.90 -3.74
C PHE A 116 2.89 6.20 -3.23
N ASN A 117 2.87 7.23 -4.07
CA ASN A 117 2.29 8.52 -3.68
C ASN A 117 0.75 8.46 -3.72
N VAL A 118 0.11 8.75 -2.59
CA VAL A 118 -1.34 8.64 -2.40
C VAL A 118 -2.10 9.62 -3.29
N LEU A 119 -1.61 10.85 -3.45
CA LEU A 119 -2.27 11.85 -4.29
C LEU A 119 -2.23 11.43 -5.76
N VAL A 120 -1.09 10.92 -6.22
CA VAL A 120 -0.96 10.34 -7.57
C VAL A 120 -1.91 9.15 -7.73
N ALA A 121 -2.02 8.27 -6.74
CA ALA A 121 -2.97 7.15 -6.79
C ALA A 121 -4.42 7.66 -6.87
N SER A 122 -4.75 8.72 -6.14
CA SER A 122 -6.06 9.37 -6.16
C SER A 122 -6.42 9.92 -7.54
N ASP A 123 -5.48 10.62 -8.18
CA ASP A 123 -5.66 11.17 -9.52
C ASP A 123 -5.82 10.06 -10.57
N LEU A 124 -5.02 9.00 -10.48
CA LEU A 124 -5.12 7.85 -11.38
C LEU A 124 -6.41 7.06 -11.16
N LEU A 125 -6.87 6.91 -9.92
CA LEU A 125 -8.17 6.31 -9.61
C LEU A 125 -9.32 7.14 -10.20
N GLY A 126 -9.21 8.47 -10.11
CA GLY A 126 -10.11 9.40 -10.79
C GLY A 126 -10.13 9.18 -12.30
N TYR A 127 -8.96 9.01 -12.93
CA TYR A 127 -8.87 8.71 -14.35
C TYR A 127 -9.57 7.38 -14.70
N VAL A 128 -9.21 6.27 -14.06
CA VAL A 128 -9.74 4.94 -14.43
C VAL A 128 -11.23 4.76 -14.09
N SER A 129 -11.78 5.61 -13.22
CA SER A 129 -13.19 5.58 -12.81
C SER A 129 -14.08 6.60 -13.55
N ASP A 130 -13.55 7.35 -14.52
CA ASP A 130 -14.23 8.50 -15.13
C ASP A 130 -14.69 9.55 -14.09
N GLY A 131 -13.90 9.73 -13.04
CA GLY A 131 -14.18 10.67 -11.94
C GLY A 131 -15.23 10.18 -10.93
N LYS A 132 -15.75 8.96 -11.06
CA LYS A 132 -16.74 8.40 -10.11
C LYS A 132 -16.14 8.08 -8.75
N GLN A 133 -14.85 7.80 -8.71
CA GLN A 133 -14.10 7.56 -7.49
C GLN A 133 -12.77 8.29 -7.54
N THR A 134 -12.54 9.16 -6.57
CA THR A 134 -11.34 10.01 -6.48
C THR A 134 -10.74 9.98 -5.08
N THR A 135 -11.14 9.03 -4.23
CA THR A 135 -10.68 8.93 -2.85
C THR A 135 -9.86 7.67 -2.67
N VAL A 136 -8.67 7.83 -2.10
CA VAL A 136 -7.81 6.75 -1.64
C VAL A 136 -7.72 6.84 -0.11
N GLY A 137 -8.00 5.74 0.58
CA GLY A 137 -7.74 5.65 2.01
C GLY A 137 -6.25 5.65 2.27
N PHE A 138 -5.79 6.45 3.22
CA PHE A 138 -4.37 6.56 3.57
C PHE A 138 -4.15 6.52 5.07
N ASP A 139 -3.27 5.62 5.50
CA ASP A 139 -2.77 5.60 6.86
C ASP A 139 -1.24 5.54 6.84
N GLY A 140 -0.60 6.58 7.37
CA GLY A 140 0.84 6.72 7.31
C GLY A 140 1.38 7.45 8.52
N HIS A 141 2.46 6.93 9.08
CA HIS A 141 3.06 7.49 10.27
C HIS A 141 4.14 8.54 9.96
N ARG A 142 4.25 9.59 10.79
CA ARG A 142 5.24 10.66 10.62
C ARG A 142 6.68 10.15 10.54
N TYR A 143 6.98 9.06 11.25
CA TYR A 143 8.32 8.49 11.35
C TYR A 143 8.52 7.25 10.48
N ASP A 144 7.54 6.85 9.68
CA ASP A 144 7.70 5.79 8.68
C ASP A 144 8.47 6.34 7.46
N PHE A 145 9.73 5.94 7.29
CA PHE A 145 10.52 6.48 6.18
C PHE A 145 10.05 5.98 4.80
N VAL A 146 9.41 4.82 4.71
CA VAL A 146 8.90 4.27 3.44
C VAL A 146 7.78 5.19 2.94
N SER A 147 6.81 5.49 3.80
CA SER A 147 5.72 6.38 3.42
C SER A 147 6.20 7.81 3.15
N ARG A 148 7.06 8.33 4.03
CA ARG A 148 7.46 9.76 4.02
C ARG A 148 8.46 10.10 2.93
N TRP A 149 9.49 9.26 2.73
CA TRP A 149 10.59 9.57 1.83
C TRP A 149 10.48 8.83 0.50
N ILE A 150 10.15 7.53 0.52
CA ILE A 150 10.03 6.75 -0.72
C ILE A 150 8.71 7.09 -1.44
N GLY A 151 7.61 7.18 -0.70
CA GLY A 151 6.31 7.58 -1.23
C GLY A 151 6.12 9.08 -1.38
N GLY A 152 6.92 9.89 -0.68
CA GLY A 152 6.72 11.34 -0.65
C GLY A 152 5.36 11.73 -0.08
N ASN A 153 4.78 10.89 0.79
CA ASN A 153 3.45 11.09 1.33
C ASN A 153 3.47 12.00 2.55
N SER A 154 2.30 12.58 2.87
CA SER A 154 2.04 13.22 4.15
C SER A 154 2.03 12.20 5.31
N TYR A 155 1.49 12.53 6.47
CA TYR A 155 1.22 11.57 7.54
C TYR A 155 -0.14 11.84 8.18
N THR A 156 -0.76 10.80 8.72
CA THR A 156 -2.06 10.86 9.41
C THR A 156 -1.89 11.00 10.92
N TYR A 157 -0.79 10.48 11.49
CA TYR A 157 -0.48 10.53 12.92
C TYR A 157 1.03 10.43 13.20
N LYS A 158 1.40 10.61 14.48
CA LYS A 158 2.81 10.81 14.89
C LYS A 158 3.17 10.27 16.29
N THR A 159 2.29 9.49 16.91
CA THR A 159 2.48 9.03 18.29
C THR A 159 3.60 7.98 18.32
N ILE A 160 4.56 8.18 19.21
CA ILE A 160 5.68 7.25 19.47
C ILE A 160 5.88 7.14 20.98
N PRO A 161 6.58 6.10 21.47
CA PRO A 161 6.96 6.02 22.88
C PRO A 161 7.74 7.26 23.32
N SER A 162 7.51 7.71 24.56
CA SER A 162 8.02 8.99 25.07
C SER A 162 9.54 9.10 25.10
N ASP A 163 10.25 7.97 25.16
CA ASP A 163 11.71 7.88 25.12
C ASP A 163 12.25 7.68 23.70
N SER A 164 11.41 7.75 22.67
CA SER A 164 11.75 7.49 21.28
C SER A 164 11.96 8.75 20.45
N ASN A 165 12.49 8.58 19.23
CA ASN A 165 12.70 9.63 18.23
C ASN A 165 12.77 9.02 16.82
N ALA A 166 12.90 9.86 15.79
CA ALA A 166 12.93 9.42 14.40
C ALA A 166 13.98 8.32 14.11
N TRP A 167 15.19 8.47 14.65
CA TRP A 167 16.26 7.50 14.43
C TRP A 167 15.96 6.15 15.09
N LYS A 168 15.47 6.17 16.33
CA LYS A 168 15.05 4.95 17.04
C LYS A 168 13.90 4.25 16.31
N GLU A 169 12.93 5.00 15.79
CA GLU A 169 11.82 4.43 15.05
C GLU A 169 12.25 3.83 13.70
N TRP A 170 13.16 4.48 12.98
CA TRP A 170 13.71 3.91 11.75
C TRP A 170 14.47 2.62 12.02
N TRP A 171 15.23 2.56 13.12
CA TRP A 171 15.89 1.32 13.52
C TRP A 171 14.88 0.23 13.87
N ARG A 172 13.82 0.56 14.62
CA ARG A 172 12.72 -0.36 14.97
C ARG A 172 12.01 -0.94 13.75
N MET A 173 11.92 -0.20 12.64
CA MET A 173 11.38 -0.74 11.39
C MET A 173 12.13 -1.98 10.87
N PHE A 174 13.38 -2.20 11.30
CA PHE A 174 14.18 -3.36 10.93
C PHE A 174 14.33 -4.40 12.05
N THR A 175 14.03 -4.03 13.31
CA THR A 175 14.36 -4.86 14.48
C THR A 175 13.17 -5.23 15.36
N ASP A 176 12.03 -4.55 15.21
CA ASP A 176 10.84 -4.77 16.03
C ASP A 176 9.63 -5.03 15.12
N PRO A 177 8.89 -6.14 15.31
CA PRO A 177 7.66 -6.38 14.54
C PRO A 177 6.56 -5.33 14.81
N ASN A 178 6.58 -4.64 15.96
CA ASN A 178 5.66 -3.56 16.30
C ASN A 178 6.36 -2.20 16.18
N ASN A 179 6.25 -1.59 15.02
CA ASN A 179 6.91 -0.33 14.70
C ASN A 179 6.00 0.61 13.91
N VAL A 180 6.47 1.82 13.66
CA VAL A 180 5.73 2.87 12.94
C VAL A 180 5.27 2.53 11.53
N HIS A 181 5.87 1.51 10.91
CA HIS A 181 5.51 1.03 9.57
C HIS A 181 4.54 -0.16 9.61
N THR A 182 4.48 -0.90 10.71
CA THR A 182 3.62 -2.09 10.86
C THR A 182 2.38 -1.83 11.72
N CYS A 183 2.49 -0.92 12.69
CA CYS A 183 1.42 -0.48 13.57
C CYS A 183 0.50 0.55 12.92
N LEU A 184 -0.13 0.16 11.80
CA LEU A 184 -1.08 0.94 11.01
C LEU A 184 -2.43 0.22 10.95
N GLY A 185 -3.53 0.89 10.63
CA GLY A 185 -4.87 0.29 10.62
C GLY A 185 -5.31 -0.30 11.98
N HIS A 186 -6.07 -1.40 11.95
CA HIS A 186 -6.55 -2.10 13.14
C HIS A 186 -5.46 -3.01 13.76
N ALA A 187 -4.29 -2.44 14.04
CA ALA A 187 -3.18 -3.16 14.64
C ALA A 187 -3.50 -3.59 16.10
N ASN A 188 -2.73 -4.55 16.60
CA ASN A 188 -2.91 -5.14 17.94
C ASN A 188 -2.82 -4.11 19.09
N ASP A 189 -3.24 -4.50 20.30
CA ASP A 189 -3.24 -3.63 21.48
C ASP A 189 -1.86 -3.05 21.82
N THR A 190 -0.79 -3.80 21.55
CA THR A 190 0.60 -3.34 21.73
C THR A 190 0.90 -2.16 20.80
N CYS A 191 0.52 -2.27 19.53
CA CYS A 191 0.64 -1.19 18.55
C CYS A 191 -0.18 0.04 18.98
N GLN A 192 -1.43 -0.16 19.40
CA GLN A 192 -2.28 0.96 19.84
C GLN A 192 -1.73 1.66 21.08
N LYS A 193 -1.15 0.91 22.00
CA LYS A 193 -0.54 1.46 23.23
C LYS A 193 0.70 2.30 22.93
N PHE A 194 1.56 1.85 22.02
CA PHE A 194 2.85 2.52 21.74
C PHE A 194 2.76 3.58 20.65
N TYR A 195 1.91 3.39 19.64
CA TYR A 195 1.84 4.21 18.44
C TYR A 195 0.46 4.86 18.24
N GLY A 196 -0.48 4.66 19.15
CA GLY A 196 -1.84 5.16 19.05
C GLY A 196 -2.69 4.35 18.08
N SER A 197 -3.98 4.69 18.02
CA SER A 197 -4.89 4.09 17.04
C SER A 197 -4.63 4.64 15.64
N SER A 198 -4.90 3.82 14.63
CA SER A 198 -4.89 4.27 13.24
C SER A 198 -5.78 5.48 13.02
N HIS A 199 -5.32 6.36 12.15
CA HIS A 199 -6.08 7.51 11.71
C HIS A 199 -6.26 7.45 10.20
N LEU A 200 -6.63 6.28 9.65
CA LEU A 200 -6.93 6.10 8.23
C LEU A 200 -7.80 7.27 7.75
N LYS A 201 -7.21 8.17 6.98
CA LYS A 201 -7.92 9.29 6.39
C LYS A 201 -8.33 8.88 4.99
N GLN A 202 -9.63 8.80 4.78
CA GLN A 202 -10.21 8.78 3.45
C GLN A 202 -10.37 10.24 3.03
N LYS A 203 -9.33 10.83 2.43
CA LYS A 203 -9.36 11.99 1.52
C LYS A 203 -7.94 12.53 1.22
N PRO A 204 -7.69 13.01 -0.01
CA PRO A 204 -6.43 13.64 -0.42
C PRO A 204 -6.01 14.82 0.48
#